data_AF-A0A847DEP5-F1
#
_entry.id   AF-A0A847DEP5-F1
#
_cell.length_a   1.000
_cell.length_b   1.000
_cell.length_c   1.000
_cell.angle_alpha   90.00
_cell.angle_beta   90.00
_cell.angle_gamma   90.00
#
_symmetry.space_group_name_H-M   'P 1'
#
loop_
_entity.id
_entity.type
_entity.pdbx_description
1 polymer ?
#
loop_
_entity_poly.entity_id
_entity_poly.type
_entity_poly.pdbx_seq_one_letter_code
_entity_poly.pdbx_strand_id
1 'polypeptide(L)' 'MFRLFSIKKRLTASINKANDLYCFDKLIKKSAPPAPKINISSDDVAMYQYTDGTTGVSKKVMLGARFPSFMCSASLCA' A
#
# COMPACT_ATOMS: atom_id res chain seq x y z
N MET A 1 -8.42 14.95 10.54
CA MET A 1 -8.87 16.36 10.49
C MET A 1 -7.82 17.32 9.90
N PHE A 2 -7.09 16.95 8.84
CA PHE A 2 -6.01 17.79 8.26
C PHE A 2 -6.35 18.36 6.87
N ARG A 3 -7.16 17.65 6.09
CA ARG A 3 -7.49 18.01 4.69
C ARG A 3 -8.33 19.29 4.56
N LEU A 4 -9.28 19.53 5.47
CA LEU A 4 -10.11 20.75 5.43
C LEU A 4 -9.30 22.01 5.74
N PHE A 5 -8.34 21.88 6.67
CA PHE A 5 -7.45 22.97 7.08
C PHE A 5 -6.46 23.34 5.97
N SER A 6 -5.85 22.36 5.29
CA SER A 6 -4.90 22.62 4.20
C SER A 6 -5.53 23.31 2.99
N ILE A 7 -6.79 22.97 2.66
CA ILE A 7 -7.56 23.61 1.59
C ILE A 7 -7.89 25.05 1.96
N LYS A 8 -8.40 25.31 3.18
CA LYS A 8 -8.69 26.67 3.67
C LYS A 8 -7.45 27.56 3.73
N LYS A 9 -6.30 27.00 4.10
CA LYS A 9 -5.02 27.72 4.22
C LYS A 9 -4.21 27.76 2.92
N ARG A 10 -4.74 27.20 1.81
CA ARG A 10 -4.06 27.12 0.50
C ARG A 10 -2.60 26.66 0.60
N LEU A 11 -2.33 25.65 1.44
CA LEU A 11 -0.96 25.14 1.69
C LEU A 11 -0.40 24.30 0.53
N THR A 12 -0.95 24.46 -0.68
CA THR A 12 -0.52 23.69 -1.85
C THR A 12 0.53 24.50 -2.61
N ALA A 13 1.76 23.99 -2.67
CA ALA A 13 2.78 24.57 -3.53
C ALA A 13 2.43 24.32 -5.00
N SER A 14 2.48 25.36 -5.83
CA SER A 14 2.31 25.24 -7.27
C SER A 14 3.58 24.64 -7.87
N ILE A 15 3.56 23.33 -8.12
CA ILE A 15 4.69 22.61 -8.70
C ILE A 15 4.43 22.41 -10.20
N ASN A 16 5.37 22.87 -11.04
CA ASN A 16 5.34 22.61 -12.47
C ASN A 16 5.54 21.10 -12.71
N LYS A 17 4.68 20.49 -13.51
CA LYS A 17 4.79 19.05 -13.83
C LYS A 17 5.97 18.83 -14.76
N ALA A 18 6.93 18.02 -14.33
CA ALA A 18 8.02 17.55 -15.19
C ALA A 18 7.48 16.58 -16.25
N ASN A 19 8.18 16.45 -17.38
CA ASN A 19 7.76 15.61 -18.50
C ASN A 19 7.58 14.13 -18.11
N ASP A 20 8.39 13.61 -17.17
CA ASP A 20 8.33 12.22 -16.70
C ASP A 20 7.58 12.06 -15.36
N LEU A 21 6.59 12.91 -15.10
CA LEU A 21 5.79 12.86 -13.88
C LEU A 21 4.51 12.04 -14.09
N TYR A 22 4.48 10.84 -13.53
CA TYR A 22 3.34 9.93 -13.63
C TYR A 22 2.45 9.99 -12.39
N CYS A 23 1.15 10.16 -12.58
CA CYS A 23 0.18 10.02 -11.49
C CYS A 23 -0.20 8.55 -11.34
N PHE A 24 0.05 7.97 -10.16
CA PHE A 24 -0.24 6.56 -9.85
C PHE A 24 -1.68 6.15 -10.20
N ASP A 25 -2.67 6.96 -9.83
CA ASP A 25 -4.09 6.73 -10.15
C ASP A 25 -4.35 6.62 -11.66
N LYS A 26 -3.63 7.41 -12.48
CA LYS A 26 -3.76 7.38 -13.93
C LYS A 26 -3.12 6.13 -14.52
N LEU A 27 -2.02 5.65 -13.93
CA LEU A 27 -1.36 4.41 -14.34
C LEU A 27 -2.26 3.21 -14.07
N ILE A 28 -2.82 3.09 -12.86
CA ILE A 28 -3.73 1.98 -12.51
C ILE A 28 -4.94 1.94 -13.44
N LYS A 29 -5.57 3.10 -13.70
CA LYS A 29 -6.75 3.15 -14.58
C LYS A 29 -6.44 2.81 -16.04
N LYS A 30 -5.21 3.07 -16.50
CA LYS A 30 -4.79 2.77 -17.88
C LYS A 30 -4.56 1.27 -18.09
N SER A 31 -4.18 0.53 -17.04
CA SER A 31 -3.92 -0.90 -17.10
C SER A 31 -4.91 -1.66 -16.22
N ALA A 32 -6.00 -2.16 -16.82
CA ALA A 32 -6.85 -3.17 -16.21
C ALA A 32 -6.56 -4.55 -16.84
N PRO A 33 -5.41 -5.20 -16.55
CA PRO A 33 -5.21 -6.57 -16.95
C PRO A 33 -6.20 -7.47 -16.19
N PRO A 34 -6.79 -8.49 -16.83
CA PRO A 34 -7.55 -9.49 -16.10
C PRO A 34 -6.65 -10.14 -15.05
N ALA A 35 -7.17 -10.28 -13.82
CA ALA A 35 -6.43 -10.92 -12.75
C ALA A 35 -6.07 -12.36 -13.17
N PRO A 36 -4.79 -12.77 -13.12
CA PRO A 36 -4.41 -14.13 -13.48
C PRO A 36 -4.99 -15.10 -12.44
N LYS A 37 -5.55 -16.21 -12.91
CA LYS A 37 -5.94 -17.33 -12.04
C LYS A 37 -4.67 -18.03 -11.58
N ILE A 38 -4.24 -17.73 -10.37
CA ILE A 38 -3.12 -18.38 -9.69
C ILE A 38 -3.64 -19.20 -8.52
N ASN A 39 -3.05 -20.39 -8.31
CA ASN A 39 -3.36 -21.22 -7.16
C ASN A 39 -2.47 -20.76 -5.98
N ILE A 40 -3.07 -20.13 -4.97
CA ILE A 40 -2.36 -19.61 -3.80
C ILE A 40 -2.67 -20.52 -2.61
N SER A 41 -1.64 -21.05 -1.97
CA SER A 41 -1.76 -21.78 -0.70
C SER A 41 -1.76 -20.82 0.49
N SER A 42 -2.40 -21.22 1.59
CA SER A 42 -2.46 -20.40 2.81
C SER A 42 -1.09 -20.17 3.47
N ASP A 43 -0.15 -21.07 3.20
CA ASP A 43 1.21 -21.05 3.74
C ASP A 43 2.20 -20.29 2.83
N ASP A 44 1.75 -19.83 1.66
CA ASP A 44 2.58 -19.05 0.75
C ASP A 44 2.91 -17.70 1.39
N VAL A 45 4.19 -17.31 1.35
CA VAL A 45 4.66 -16.04 1.92
C VAL A 45 4.08 -14.89 1.08
N ALA A 46 3.23 -14.07 1.70
CA ALA A 46 2.57 -12.95 1.05
C ALA A 46 3.28 -11.61 1.28
N MET A 47 3.91 -11.42 2.45
CA MET A 47 4.59 -10.17 2.78
C MET A 47 5.78 -10.40 3.72
N TYR A 48 6.85 -9.61 3.52
CA TYR A 48 7.92 -9.43 4.49
C TYR A 48 7.75 -8.08 5.18
N GLN A 49 7.46 -8.08 6.48
CA GLN A 49 7.48 -6.86 7.27
C GLN A 49 8.83 -6.74 7.96
N TYR A 50 9.59 -5.71 7.60
CA TYR A 50 10.80 -5.37 8.32
C TYR A 50 10.42 -4.62 9.58
N THR A 51 10.77 -5.18 10.73
CA THR A 51 10.56 -4.53 12.02
C THR A 51 11.93 -4.24 12.63
N ASP A 52 12.17 -2.96 12.91
CA ASP A 52 13.33 -2.56 13.67
C ASP A 52 13.12 -2.94 15.14
N GLY A 53 14.02 -3.76 15.68
CA GLY A 53 14.12 -3.97 17.11
C GLY A 53 14.95 -2.85 17.74
N THR A 54 14.76 -2.59 19.03
CA THR A 54 15.47 -1.51 19.75
C THR A 54 16.99 -1.72 19.84
N THR A 55 17.50 -2.92 19.57
CA THR A 55 18.93 -3.26 19.57
C THR A 55 19.26 -4.33 18.54
N GLY A 56 19.53 -3.95 17.29
CA GLY A 56 20.18 -4.82 16.30
C GLY A 56 19.59 -4.82 14.90
N VAL A 57 20.26 -5.56 14.00
CA VAL A 57 19.92 -5.71 12.58
C VAL A 57 18.45 -6.12 12.42
N SER A 58 17.72 -5.38 11.59
CA SER A 58 16.29 -5.57 11.36
C SER A 58 15.99 -6.99 10.90
N LYS A 59 15.02 -7.62 11.57
CA LYS A 59 14.59 -8.98 11.24
C LYS A 59 13.35 -8.91 10.36
N LYS A 60 13.29 -9.79 9.36
CA LYS A 60 12.11 -9.94 8.51
C LYS A 60 11.10 -10.83 9.22
N VAL A 61 9.90 -10.31 9.44
CA VAL A 61 8.73 -11.11 9.81
C VAL A 61 8.08 -11.59 8.50
N MET A 62 7.93 -12.91 8.35
CA MET A 62 7.25 -13.51 7.21
C MET A 62 5.77 -13.67 7.54
N LEU A 63 4.90 -13.11 6.70
CA LEU A 63 3.46 -13.26 6.82
C LEU A 63 2.95 -14.12 5.66
N GLY A 64 2.36 -15.27 5.99
CA GLY A 64 1.67 -16.13 5.02
C GLY A 64 0.37 -15.51 4.54
N ALA A 65 -0.09 -15.89 3.34
CA ALA A 65 -1.26 -15.32 2.66
C ALA A 65 -2.54 -15.29 3.52
N ARG A 66 -2.71 -16.26 4.42
CA ARG A 66 -3.83 -16.28 5.36
C ARG A 66 -3.91 -15.03 6.24
N PHE A 67 -2.80 -14.56 6.80
CA PHE A 67 -2.81 -13.48 7.79
C PHE A 67 -3.35 -12.15 7.25
N PRO A 68 -2.87 -11.62 6.10
CA PRO A 68 -3.41 -10.40 5.50
C PRO A 68 -4.89 -10.50 5.11
N SER A 69 -5.33 -11.66 4.59
CA SER A 69 -6.73 -11.88 4.19
C SER A 69 -7.69 -11.76 5.38
N PHE A 70 -7.32 -12.35 6.52
CA PHE A 70 -8.11 -12.25 7.75
C PHE A 70 -8.12 -10.81 8.31
N MET A 71 -6.99 -10.10 8.31
CA MET A 71 -6.93 -8.71 8.77
C MET A 71 -7.76 -7.77 7.90
N CYS A 72 -7.71 -7.92 6.57
CA CYS A 72 -8.49 -7.10 5.64
C CYS A 72 -9.99 -7.33 5.83
N SER A 73 -10.41 -8.60 5.96
CA SER A 73 -11.82 -8.95 6.22
C SER A 73 -12.31 -8.42 7.57
N ALA A 74 -11.47 -8.41 8.60
CA ALA A 74 -11.82 -7.87 9.91
C ALA A 74 -11.91 -6.34 9.91
N SER A 75 -11.03 -5.65 9.17
CA SER A 75 -11.03 -4.18 9.06
C SER A 75 -12.17 -3.63 8.19
N LEU A 76 -12.74 -4.43 7.28
CA LEU A 76 -13.91 -4.06 6.49
C LEU A 76 -15.23 -4.25 7.25
N CYS A 77 -15.19 -4.89 8.41
CA CYS A 77 -16.35 -5.19 9.25
C CYS A 77 -16.42 -4.31 10.51
N ALA A 78 -15.56 -3.28 10.63
CA ALA A 78 -15.50 -2.33 11.74
C ALA A 78 -15.88 -0.90 11.30
#